data_AF-A0A9Q8ZEQ4-F1
#
_entry.id   AF-A0A9Q8ZEQ4-F1
#
_cell.length_a   1.000
_cell.length_b   1.000
_cell.length_c   1.000
_cell.angle_alpha   90.00
_cell.angle_beta   90.00
_cell.angle_gamma   90.00
#
_symmetry.space_group_name_H-M   'P 1'
#
loop_
_entity.id
_entity.type
_entity.pdbx_description
1 polymer ?
#
loop_
_entity_poly.entity_id
_entity_poly.type
_entity_poly.pdbx_seq_one_letter_code
_entity_poly.pdbx_strand_id
1 'polypeptide(L)'
;MLSRNTWGAMPAVLLLALSRFSNAACECGYSVNSTTDSSYAIFTELVENDFLHTKTDDFSTVGWRPQEYNVTSKDARGPFGKSMQVRNVLSNPLKDDKAWTGDAEHGGDAGLELWVRGDHSNGLVSGAEIVSMRNDSLLGSFRVGMKLSNSSGTCGAFFFYHNNSQEIDMEFLSHQFNQSQGAVNLVLQSPQSVTNGFAAQGTNGFVVKALPFRPDGQFHEYRFDWAADSVEFYVDGQLLHRMTENIPQEGGSLFFNHWSNGDPSWSAGPPDRDTVMTISYFKGYFNSTDTERSQNDYKKRCPTFDPTKVCAIPNQMSAPDPSNGPEAAKTYFFSTDPKGDMTPGQTIYKNGATSIFGAPLASIVIPSIVTLLSLAMTW
;
A
#
# COMPACT_ATOMS: atom_id res chain seq x y z
N MET A 1 59.67 6.48 -58.42
CA MET A 1 58.52 5.56 -58.52
C MET A 1 58.09 5.22 -57.09
N LEU A 2 57.14 5.95 -56.50
CA LEU A 2 55.69 5.63 -56.49
C LEU A 2 55.45 4.22 -55.93
N SER A 3 55.15 4.06 -54.64
CA SER A 3 53.84 4.13 -53.95
C SER A 3 53.65 2.75 -53.26
N ARG A 4 53.03 2.57 -52.09
CA ARG A 4 51.74 3.07 -51.66
C ARG A 4 51.55 2.75 -50.16
N ASN A 5 50.91 3.68 -49.46
CA ASN A 5 50.34 3.56 -48.11
C ASN A 5 49.46 2.32 -47.94
N THR A 6 49.48 1.74 -46.73
CA THR A 6 48.24 1.36 -46.04
C THR A 6 48.35 1.68 -44.55
N TRP A 7 47.45 2.55 -44.09
CA TRP A 7 47.17 2.80 -42.68
C TRP A 7 46.35 1.63 -42.13
N GLY A 8 46.84 0.98 -41.07
CA GLY A 8 46.04 0.10 -40.22
C GLY A 8 45.61 0.87 -38.98
N ALA A 9 44.36 1.34 -38.96
CA ALA A 9 43.76 1.95 -37.79
C ALA A 9 43.60 0.90 -36.69
N MET A 10 44.24 1.12 -35.53
CA MET A 10 43.94 0.38 -34.31
C MET A 10 42.56 0.79 -33.81
N PRO A 11 41.66 -0.15 -33.47
CA PRO A 11 40.43 0.21 -32.78
C PRO A 11 40.78 0.64 -31.36
N ALA A 12 40.58 1.92 -31.09
CA ALA A 12 40.57 2.46 -29.73
C ALA A 12 39.50 1.68 -28.94
N VAL A 13 39.96 0.85 -28.01
CA VAL A 13 39.12 0.25 -26.97
C VAL A 13 38.60 1.40 -26.13
N LEU A 14 37.39 1.84 -26.44
CA LEU A 14 36.63 2.75 -25.59
C LEU A 14 36.32 1.96 -24.31
N LEU A 15 37.17 2.11 -23.30
CA LEU A 15 36.80 1.81 -21.92
C LEU A 15 35.63 2.74 -21.58
N LEU A 16 34.41 2.24 -21.80
CA LEU A 16 33.22 2.79 -21.17
C LEU A 16 33.52 2.81 -19.67
N ALA A 17 33.80 4.00 -19.16
CA ALA A 17 33.79 4.25 -17.75
C ALA A 17 32.40 3.86 -17.26
N LEU A 18 32.30 2.68 -16.63
CA LEU A 18 31.22 2.38 -15.71
C LEU A 18 31.22 3.56 -14.74
N SER A 19 30.24 4.44 -14.90
CA SER A 19 29.95 5.48 -13.94
C SER A 19 29.80 4.76 -12.61
N ARG A 20 30.82 4.90 -11.76
CA ARG A 20 30.71 4.52 -10.36
C ARG A 20 29.63 5.43 -9.82
N PHE A 21 28.38 4.95 -9.81
CA PHE A 21 27.36 5.53 -8.98
C PHE A 21 27.96 5.50 -7.57
N SER A 22 28.33 6.68 -7.06
CA SER A 22 28.43 6.87 -5.63
C SER A 22 27.06 6.45 -5.12
N ASN A 23 26.94 5.22 -4.63
CA ASN A 23 25.66 4.65 -4.27
C ASN A 23 25.16 5.47 -3.08
N ALA A 24 24.16 6.31 -3.31
CA ALA A 24 23.46 6.99 -2.25
C ALA A 24 23.07 5.97 -1.18
N ALA A 25 23.42 6.24 0.07
CA ALA A 25 22.86 5.54 1.22
C ALA A 25 21.44 6.06 1.54
N CYS A 26 20.73 6.64 0.57
CA CYS A 26 19.42 7.28 0.71
C CYS A 26 19.29 8.29 1.86
N GLU A 27 20.41 8.85 2.34
CA GLU A 27 20.47 9.75 3.50
C GLU A 27 19.54 10.97 3.36
N CYS A 28 19.38 11.47 2.12
CA CYS A 28 18.56 12.63 1.80
C CYS A 28 17.16 12.26 1.25
N GLY A 29 16.77 10.98 1.29
CA GLY A 29 15.41 10.52 1.02
C GLY A 29 15.25 9.65 -0.22
N TYR A 30 13.99 9.48 -0.61
CA TYR A 30 13.52 8.58 -1.66
C TYR A 30 12.65 9.35 -2.66
N SER A 31 12.72 9.03 -3.96
CA SER A 31 12.00 9.79 -4.99
C SER A 31 11.22 8.93 -6.01
N VAL A 32 10.01 9.37 -6.37
CA VAL A 32 9.14 8.68 -7.37
C VAL A 32 9.55 8.89 -8.83
N ASN A 33 10.52 9.77 -9.09
CA ASN A 33 11.23 9.96 -10.36
C ASN A 33 12.71 10.26 -10.04
N SER A 34 13.58 10.30 -11.05
CA SER A 34 14.97 10.71 -10.82
C SER A 34 15.03 12.18 -10.38
N THR A 35 15.97 12.53 -9.50
CA THR A 35 16.26 13.93 -9.12
C THR A 35 16.80 14.76 -10.28
N THR A 36 17.13 14.12 -11.41
CA THR A 36 17.50 14.77 -12.67
C THR A 36 16.31 15.03 -13.59
N ASP A 37 15.12 14.48 -13.29
CA ASP A 37 13.94 14.64 -14.12
C ASP A 37 13.28 16.01 -13.88
N SER A 38 12.49 16.48 -14.84
CA SER A 38 11.82 17.78 -14.77
C SER A 38 10.74 17.87 -13.68
N SER A 39 10.26 16.73 -13.20
CA SER A 39 9.31 16.61 -12.10
C SER A 39 9.66 15.41 -11.25
N TYR A 40 9.92 15.64 -9.96
CA TYR A 40 10.14 14.60 -8.96
C TYR A 40 9.56 15.05 -7.62
N ALA A 41 9.21 14.08 -6.77
CA ALA A 41 8.92 14.32 -5.36
C ALA A 41 9.93 13.55 -4.51
N ILE A 42 10.32 14.15 -3.38
CA ILE A 42 11.21 13.54 -2.40
C ILE A 42 10.44 13.29 -1.12
N PHE A 43 10.65 12.09 -0.58
CA PHE A 43 10.10 11.61 0.66
C PHE A 43 11.22 11.26 1.63
N THR A 44 11.01 11.54 2.90
CA THR A 44 12.07 11.48 3.93
C THR A 44 11.89 10.33 4.91
N GLU A 45 10.76 9.64 4.86
CA GLU A 45 10.40 8.50 5.70
C GLU A 45 10.03 7.29 4.84
N LEU A 46 10.13 6.10 5.44
CA LEU A 46 9.63 4.87 4.83
C LEU A 46 8.95 3.93 5.83
N VAL A 47 8.04 3.10 5.32
CA VAL A 47 7.55 1.88 5.96
C VAL A 47 7.48 0.80 4.88
N GLU A 48 8.10 -0.34 5.13
CA GLU A 48 8.16 -1.45 4.18
C GLU A 48 7.84 -2.76 4.89
N ASN A 49 7.04 -3.61 4.24
CA ASN A 49 6.69 -4.93 4.72
C ASN A 49 6.73 -5.92 3.57
N ASP A 50 7.48 -6.99 3.75
CA ASP A 50 7.44 -8.17 2.88
C ASP A 50 6.56 -9.23 3.55
N PHE A 51 5.27 -9.25 3.18
CA PHE A 51 4.32 -10.14 3.80
C PHE A 51 4.43 -11.58 3.29
N LEU A 52 5.11 -11.82 2.17
CA LEU A 52 5.44 -13.18 1.72
C LEU A 52 6.36 -13.90 2.72
N HIS A 53 7.16 -13.14 3.48
CA HIS A 53 8.15 -13.69 4.43
C HIS A 53 7.88 -13.27 5.89
N THR A 54 6.83 -12.51 6.15
CA THR A 54 6.52 -12.04 7.51
C THR A 54 5.84 -13.15 8.30
N LYS A 55 6.52 -13.66 9.33
CA LYS A 55 5.97 -14.60 10.33
C LYS A 55 5.68 -13.86 11.63
N THR A 56 4.41 -13.61 11.95
CA THR A 56 4.06 -12.94 13.21
C THR A 56 2.62 -13.20 13.64
N ASP A 57 2.42 -13.34 14.96
CA ASP A 57 1.11 -13.27 15.62
C ASP A 57 0.85 -11.88 16.22
N ASP A 58 1.89 -11.03 16.30
CA ASP A 58 1.82 -9.65 16.79
C ASP A 58 2.23 -8.69 15.67
N PHE A 59 1.24 -8.19 14.95
CA PHE A 59 1.42 -7.25 13.85
C PHE A 59 2.05 -5.91 14.28
N SER A 60 2.04 -5.57 15.58
CA SER A 60 2.67 -4.32 16.04
C SER A 60 4.18 -4.33 15.85
N THR A 61 4.79 -5.52 15.87
CA THR A 61 6.23 -5.73 15.59
C THR A 61 6.61 -5.41 14.15
N VAL A 62 5.64 -5.51 13.23
CA VAL A 62 5.79 -5.18 11.81
C VAL A 62 5.10 -3.88 11.42
N GLY A 63 4.68 -3.06 12.40
CA GLY A 63 4.17 -1.71 12.16
C GLY A 63 2.69 -1.63 11.83
N TRP A 64 1.92 -2.64 12.16
CA TRP A 64 0.49 -2.72 11.89
C TRP A 64 -0.34 -3.08 13.12
N ARG A 65 -1.63 -2.75 13.09
CA ARG A 65 -2.56 -3.04 14.18
C ARG A 65 -3.90 -3.54 13.62
N PRO A 66 -4.23 -4.82 13.80
CA PRO A 66 -5.55 -5.36 13.51
C PRO A 66 -6.62 -4.66 14.35
N GLN A 67 -7.78 -4.42 13.76
CA GLN A 67 -8.89 -3.72 14.42
C GLN A 67 -10.00 -4.68 14.82
N GLU A 68 -10.70 -4.33 15.91
CA GLU A 68 -11.88 -5.05 16.39
C GLU A 68 -12.99 -4.06 16.75
N TYR A 69 -14.09 -4.11 16.00
CA TYR A 69 -15.27 -3.28 16.26
C TYR A 69 -16.46 -3.78 15.45
N ASN A 70 -17.67 -3.40 15.88
CA ASN A 70 -18.90 -3.66 15.16
C ASN A 70 -19.52 -2.35 14.65
N VAL A 71 -20.18 -2.44 13.50
CA VAL A 71 -20.99 -1.37 12.91
C VAL A 71 -22.39 -1.92 12.67
N THR A 72 -23.41 -1.21 13.14
CA THR A 72 -24.81 -1.63 12.94
C THR A 72 -25.17 -1.58 11.45
N SER A 73 -26.20 -2.32 11.01
CA SER A 73 -26.66 -2.27 9.61
C SER A 73 -27.06 -0.86 9.18
N LYS A 74 -27.70 -0.10 10.09
CA LYS A 74 -28.04 1.32 9.87
C LYS A 74 -26.81 2.16 9.56
N ASP A 75 -25.77 2.08 10.39
CA ASP A 75 -24.57 2.91 10.24
C ASP A 75 -23.66 2.41 9.10
N ALA A 76 -23.69 1.10 8.85
CA ALA A 76 -23.04 0.47 7.72
C ALA A 76 -23.75 0.76 6.39
N ARG A 77 -24.96 1.35 6.42
CA ARG A 77 -25.76 1.72 5.24
C ARG A 77 -26.04 0.53 4.32
N GLY A 78 -26.28 -0.64 4.91
CA GLY A 78 -26.57 -1.87 4.17
C GLY A 78 -27.56 -2.76 4.92
N PRO A 79 -28.09 -3.81 4.27
CA PRO A 79 -28.96 -4.80 4.92
C PRO A 79 -28.27 -5.53 6.09
N PHE A 80 -26.93 -5.60 6.09
CA PHE A 80 -26.14 -6.24 7.14
C PHE A 80 -25.23 -5.22 7.83
N GLY A 81 -24.96 -5.44 9.12
CA GLY A 81 -23.90 -4.73 9.82
C GLY A 81 -22.52 -5.34 9.52
N LYS A 82 -21.47 -4.70 10.02
CA LYS A 82 -20.08 -5.16 9.87
C LYS A 82 -19.52 -5.56 11.23
N SER A 83 -18.67 -6.58 11.26
CA SER A 83 -17.92 -6.99 12.45
C SER A 83 -16.46 -7.21 12.07
N MET A 84 -15.61 -6.20 12.27
CA MET A 84 -14.17 -6.34 12.08
C MET A 84 -13.60 -7.11 13.25
N GLN A 85 -12.81 -8.15 12.96
CA GLN A 85 -12.29 -9.05 13.99
C GLN A 85 -10.81 -9.33 13.74
N VAL A 86 -10.01 -9.24 14.80
CA VAL A 86 -8.56 -9.51 14.71
C VAL A 86 -8.24 -10.92 14.20
N ARG A 87 -9.08 -11.91 14.50
CA ARG A 87 -8.92 -13.30 14.01
C ARG A 87 -9.06 -13.46 12.49
N ASN A 88 -9.53 -12.43 11.79
CA ASN A 88 -9.62 -12.41 10.33
C ASN A 88 -8.40 -11.75 9.66
N VAL A 89 -7.42 -11.32 10.45
CA VAL A 89 -6.13 -10.79 9.96
C VAL A 89 -5.05 -11.81 10.32
N LEU A 90 -4.51 -12.50 9.31
CA LEU A 90 -3.57 -13.60 9.52
C LEU A 90 -2.28 -13.38 8.72
N SER A 91 -1.16 -13.77 9.31
CA SER A 91 0.11 -13.94 8.61
C SER A 91 0.12 -15.34 7.99
N ASN A 92 0.34 -15.43 6.68
CA ASN A 92 0.47 -16.69 5.94
C ASN A 92 1.73 -16.67 5.04
N PRO A 93 2.92 -16.74 5.64
CA PRO A 93 4.18 -16.62 4.91
C PRO A 93 4.47 -17.87 4.07
N LEU A 94 5.41 -17.76 3.13
CA LEU A 94 6.03 -18.90 2.44
C LEU A 94 6.74 -19.81 3.45
N LYS A 95 6.66 -21.13 3.23
CA LYS A 95 7.38 -22.12 4.05
C LYS A 95 8.90 -22.03 3.89
N ASP A 96 9.37 -21.67 2.69
CA ASP A 96 10.79 -21.41 2.42
C ASP A 96 11.06 -19.90 2.46
N ASP A 97 11.75 -19.45 3.51
CA ASP A 97 12.06 -18.03 3.77
C ASP A 97 13.00 -17.37 2.73
N LYS A 98 13.47 -18.15 1.74
CA LYS A 98 14.33 -17.66 0.66
C LYS A 98 13.69 -17.74 -0.72
N ALA A 99 12.52 -18.38 -0.82
CA ALA A 99 11.83 -18.57 -2.07
C ALA A 99 10.87 -17.41 -2.35
N TRP A 100 10.57 -17.13 -3.62
CA TRP A 100 9.57 -16.15 -4.03
C TRP A 100 8.32 -16.80 -4.64
N THR A 101 8.20 -18.11 -4.46
CA THR A 101 7.11 -18.96 -4.91
C THR A 101 7.08 -20.24 -4.07
N GLY A 102 5.97 -20.97 -4.10
CA GLY A 102 5.81 -22.23 -3.39
C GLY A 102 4.69 -22.21 -2.36
N ASP A 103 4.71 -23.18 -1.47
CA ASP A 103 3.65 -23.37 -0.48
C ASP A 103 3.73 -22.33 0.65
N ALA A 104 2.58 -21.75 0.99
CA ALA A 104 2.40 -20.95 2.20
C ALA A 104 2.09 -21.85 3.42
N GLU A 105 2.36 -21.37 4.64
CA GLU A 105 2.14 -22.11 5.90
C GLU A 105 0.69 -22.59 6.07
N HIS A 106 -0.29 -21.77 5.68
CA HIS A 106 -1.73 -22.06 5.78
C HIS A 106 -2.35 -22.48 4.43
N GLY A 107 -1.53 -22.79 3.42
CA GLY A 107 -1.97 -23.04 2.05
C GLY A 107 -2.45 -21.76 1.34
N GLY A 108 -3.01 -21.87 0.14
CA GLY A 108 -3.44 -20.70 -0.63
C GLY A 108 -2.27 -19.79 -1.07
N ASP A 109 -2.57 -18.52 -1.28
CA ASP A 109 -1.57 -17.51 -1.63
C ASP A 109 -0.82 -17.04 -0.38
N ALA A 110 0.52 -16.95 -0.44
CA ALA A 110 1.31 -16.42 0.65
C ALA A 110 1.11 -14.89 0.81
N GLY A 111 1.15 -14.40 2.04
CA GLY A 111 1.03 -12.99 2.36
C GLY A 111 0.30 -12.69 3.68
N LEU A 112 -0.11 -11.44 3.82
CA LEU A 112 -1.04 -10.97 4.83
C LEU A 112 -2.47 -11.21 4.34
N GLU A 113 -3.22 -12.03 5.06
CA GLU A 113 -4.59 -12.42 4.72
C GLU A 113 -5.61 -11.58 5.48
N LEU A 114 -6.57 -11.02 4.75
CA LEU A 114 -7.74 -10.33 5.29
C LEU A 114 -9.00 -11.11 4.89
N TRP A 115 -9.64 -11.75 5.86
CA TRP A 115 -10.78 -12.63 5.66
C TRP A 115 -12.13 -11.92 5.82
N VAL A 116 -13.07 -12.24 4.93
CA VAL A 116 -14.51 -12.04 5.13
C VAL A 116 -15.17 -13.40 5.28
N ARG A 117 -16.03 -13.56 6.29
CA ARG A 117 -16.73 -14.82 6.55
C ARG A 117 -18.08 -14.84 5.87
N GLY A 118 -18.44 -16.00 5.30
CA GLY A 118 -19.72 -16.18 4.61
C GLY A 118 -20.91 -16.28 5.56
N ASP A 119 -20.70 -16.70 6.82
CA ASP A 119 -21.77 -16.73 7.83
C ASP A 119 -22.12 -15.30 8.29
N HIS A 120 -23.38 -14.94 8.04
CA HIS A 120 -24.00 -13.66 8.40
C HIS A 120 -25.37 -13.89 9.05
N SER A 121 -25.61 -15.09 9.60
CA SER A 121 -26.90 -15.50 10.19
C SER A 121 -27.33 -14.63 11.39
N ASN A 122 -26.40 -13.95 12.04
CA ASN A 122 -26.65 -13.03 13.14
C ASN A 122 -26.88 -11.57 12.69
N GLY A 123 -26.93 -11.30 11.38
CA GLY A 123 -27.12 -9.96 10.83
C GLY A 123 -25.85 -9.10 10.71
N LEU A 124 -24.68 -9.63 11.08
CA LEU A 124 -23.38 -9.00 10.89
C LEU A 124 -22.52 -9.82 9.92
N VAL A 125 -21.82 -9.16 9.01
CA VAL A 125 -20.76 -9.80 8.21
C VAL A 125 -19.43 -9.64 8.92
N SER A 126 -18.76 -10.75 9.21
CA SER A 126 -17.43 -10.73 9.79
C SER A 126 -16.39 -10.39 8.73
N GLY A 127 -15.57 -9.38 8.97
CA GLY A 127 -14.53 -8.89 8.06
C GLY A 127 -13.21 -8.63 8.77
N ALA A 128 -12.28 -8.01 8.05
CA ALA A 128 -10.93 -7.72 8.51
C ALA A 128 -10.57 -6.26 8.25
N GLU A 129 -9.88 -5.63 9.21
CA GLU A 129 -9.24 -4.33 9.03
C GLU A 129 -7.93 -4.29 9.83
N ILE A 130 -6.91 -3.70 9.23
CA ILE A 130 -5.59 -3.51 9.83
C ILE A 130 -5.07 -2.11 9.46
N VAL A 131 -4.45 -1.44 10.43
CA VAL A 131 -4.05 -0.03 10.32
C VAL A 131 -2.56 0.12 10.59
N SER A 132 -1.87 1.01 9.88
CA SER A 132 -0.48 1.33 10.16
C SER A 132 -0.34 1.94 11.56
N MET A 133 0.74 1.57 12.26
CA MET A 133 1.09 2.15 13.55
C MET A 133 1.51 3.63 13.42
N ARG A 134 2.03 4.01 12.25
CA ARG A 134 2.27 5.41 11.86
C ARG A 134 0.93 6.06 11.52
N ASN A 135 0.66 7.22 12.13
CA ASN A 135 -0.53 8.05 11.88
C ASN A 135 -0.17 9.47 11.45
N ASP A 136 1.08 9.68 11.08
CA ASP A 136 1.72 10.94 10.73
C ASP A 136 2.12 10.96 9.25
N SER A 137 1.57 10.05 8.43
CA SER A 137 1.92 9.96 7.01
C SER A 137 1.26 11.09 6.23
N LEU A 138 2.04 11.88 5.51
CA LEU A 138 1.58 13.04 4.75
C LEU A 138 2.39 13.18 3.47
N LEU A 139 1.73 13.25 2.31
CA LEU A 139 2.38 13.31 0.98
C LEU A 139 3.34 12.14 0.76
N GLY A 140 3.01 11.23 -0.14
CA GLY A 140 3.79 10.00 -0.28
C GLY A 140 3.46 9.16 -1.49
N SER A 141 4.34 8.20 -1.77
CA SER A 141 4.10 7.07 -2.65
C SER A 141 3.74 5.87 -1.80
N PHE A 142 2.50 5.38 -1.91
CA PHE A 142 2.03 4.24 -1.15
C PHE A 142 1.65 3.12 -2.10
N ARG A 143 2.23 1.94 -1.90
CA ARG A 143 2.24 0.83 -2.86
C ARG A 143 1.90 -0.46 -2.16
N VAL A 144 1.06 -1.26 -2.79
CA VAL A 144 0.64 -2.55 -2.26
C VAL A 144 0.63 -3.58 -3.37
N GLY A 145 1.27 -4.72 -3.14
CA GLY A 145 1.04 -5.92 -3.94
C GLY A 145 -0.13 -6.67 -3.34
N MET A 146 -1.27 -6.73 -4.04
CA MET A 146 -2.45 -7.45 -3.53
C MET A 146 -3.13 -8.29 -4.61
N LYS A 147 -3.81 -9.33 -4.14
CA LYS A 147 -4.71 -10.19 -4.91
C LYS A 147 -6.06 -10.24 -4.20
N LEU A 148 -7.10 -9.93 -4.96
CA LEU A 148 -8.43 -9.68 -4.41
C LEU A 148 -9.24 -10.97 -4.24
N SER A 149 -10.34 -10.89 -3.50
CA SER A 149 -11.27 -12.01 -3.29
C SER A 149 -11.87 -12.52 -4.60
N ASN A 150 -11.84 -13.84 -4.79
CA ASN A 150 -12.50 -14.51 -5.92
C ASN A 150 -14.00 -14.79 -5.71
N SER A 151 -14.54 -14.41 -4.54
CA SER A 151 -15.96 -14.51 -4.26
C SER A 151 -16.63 -13.14 -4.38
N SER A 152 -17.69 -13.08 -5.18
CA SER A 152 -18.52 -11.88 -5.33
C SER A 152 -19.19 -11.53 -4.00
N GLY A 153 -19.42 -10.24 -3.77
CA GLY A 153 -20.13 -9.76 -2.60
C GLY A 153 -19.27 -9.08 -1.53
N THR A 154 -18.06 -8.64 -1.86
CA THR A 154 -17.15 -7.96 -0.92
C THR A 154 -16.53 -6.69 -1.51
N CYS A 155 -16.08 -5.80 -0.63
CA CYS A 155 -15.16 -4.71 -0.94
C CYS A 155 -13.81 -5.02 -0.27
N GLY A 156 -12.74 -5.08 -1.05
CA GLY A 156 -11.37 -5.02 -0.56
C GLY A 156 -10.79 -3.62 -0.82
N ALA A 157 -10.12 -3.03 0.15
CA ALA A 157 -9.61 -1.67 0.03
C ALA A 157 -8.18 -1.52 0.54
N PHE A 158 -7.47 -0.60 -0.11
CA PHE A 158 -6.23 0.00 0.35
C PHE A 158 -6.40 1.51 0.32
N PHE A 159 -6.19 2.16 1.47
CA PHE A 159 -6.51 3.57 1.59
C PHE A 159 -5.68 4.30 2.64
N PHE A 160 -5.61 5.62 2.47
CA PHE A 160 -5.16 6.58 3.46
C PHE A 160 -6.37 7.20 4.15
N TYR A 161 -6.33 7.38 5.47
CA TYR A 161 -7.38 8.03 6.23
C TYR A 161 -6.83 8.99 7.30
N HIS A 162 -7.34 10.22 7.27
CA HIS A 162 -7.24 11.17 8.39
C HIS A 162 -8.62 11.37 9.05
N ASN A 163 -9.65 11.67 8.24
CA ASN A 163 -11.04 11.77 8.67
C ASN A 163 -11.98 11.58 7.46
N ASN A 164 -13.30 11.59 7.69
CA ASN A 164 -14.33 11.33 6.66
C ASN A 164 -14.34 12.31 5.46
N SER A 165 -13.55 13.39 5.49
CA SER A 165 -13.42 14.36 4.41
C SER A 165 -12.01 14.43 3.81
N GLN A 166 -11.09 13.60 4.31
CA GLN A 166 -9.68 13.53 3.92
C GLN A 166 -9.24 12.07 3.94
N GLU A 167 -9.52 11.39 2.84
CA GLU A 167 -9.31 9.96 2.62
C GLU A 167 -8.97 9.73 1.14
N ILE A 168 -8.06 8.80 0.86
CA ILE A 168 -7.67 8.40 -0.49
C ILE A 168 -7.86 6.89 -0.60
N ASP A 169 -8.73 6.46 -1.52
CA ASP A 169 -9.09 5.04 -1.62
C ASP A 169 -8.80 4.45 -2.99
N MET A 170 -8.36 3.19 -2.96
CA MET A 170 -8.51 2.24 -4.04
C MET A 170 -9.39 1.09 -3.55
N GLU A 171 -10.65 1.08 -3.97
CA GLU A 171 -11.66 0.10 -3.56
C GLU A 171 -12.03 -0.86 -4.69
N PHE A 172 -12.01 -2.16 -4.38
CA PHE A 172 -12.23 -3.25 -5.30
C PHE A 172 -13.49 -4.00 -4.92
N LEU A 173 -14.53 -3.84 -5.74
CA LEU A 173 -15.82 -4.49 -5.52
C LEU A 173 -15.82 -5.80 -6.30
N SER A 174 -15.84 -6.95 -5.60
CA SER A 174 -15.67 -8.25 -6.25
C SER A 174 -16.79 -8.59 -7.23
N HIS A 175 -17.96 -7.95 -7.09
CA HIS A 175 -19.07 -8.08 -8.05
C HIS A 175 -18.80 -7.37 -9.40
N GLN A 176 -17.79 -6.49 -9.48
CA GLN A 176 -17.36 -5.81 -10.71
C GLN A 176 -16.32 -6.62 -11.50
N PHE A 177 -15.93 -7.79 -11.01
CA PHE A 177 -15.01 -8.67 -11.74
C PHE A 177 -15.81 -9.60 -12.66
N ASN A 178 -15.31 -9.77 -13.88
CA ASN A 178 -15.88 -10.68 -14.86
C ASN A 178 -14.87 -11.79 -15.22
N GLN A 179 -15.13 -12.53 -16.31
CA GLN A 179 -14.30 -13.67 -16.69
C GLN A 179 -12.84 -13.32 -17.01
N SER A 180 -12.54 -12.08 -17.42
CA SER A 180 -11.19 -11.66 -17.85
C SER A 180 -10.78 -10.27 -17.39
N GLN A 181 -11.68 -9.47 -16.83
CA GLN A 181 -11.46 -8.07 -16.46
C GLN A 181 -12.02 -7.79 -15.07
N GLY A 182 -11.64 -6.64 -14.52
CA GLY A 182 -12.23 -6.09 -13.30
C GLY A 182 -12.27 -4.58 -13.33
N ALA A 183 -12.42 -4.00 -12.15
CA ALA A 183 -12.42 -2.55 -11.99
C ALA A 183 -11.80 -2.18 -10.64
N VAL A 184 -11.37 -0.93 -10.55
CA VAL A 184 -11.04 -0.25 -9.30
C VAL A 184 -11.84 1.03 -9.20
N ASN A 185 -12.39 1.29 -8.02
CA ASN A 185 -13.08 2.52 -7.67
C ASN A 185 -12.06 3.40 -6.96
N LEU A 186 -11.72 4.53 -7.58
CA LEU A 186 -10.77 5.50 -7.05
C LEU A 186 -11.58 6.59 -6.37
N VAL A 187 -11.30 6.83 -5.09
CA VAL A 187 -12.08 7.75 -4.27
C VAL A 187 -11.17 8.74 -3.55
N LEU A 188 -11.60 10.01 -3.54
CA LEU A 188 -11.16 11.03 -2.61
C LEU A 188 -12.38 11.49 -1.84
N GLN A 189 -12.44 11.16 -0.55
CA GLN A 189 -13.47 11.73 0.30
C GLN A 189 -13.25 13.24 0.44
N SER A 190 -14.34 13.98 0.56
CA SER A 190 -14.35 15.44 0.59
C SER A 190 -15.46 15.94 1.50
N PRO A 191 -15.47 17.22 1.88
CA PRO A 191 -16.62 17.81 2.57
C PRO A 191 -17.94 17.59 1.80
N GLN A 192 -17.89 17.58 0.47
CA GLN A 192 -19.06 17.31 -0.38
C GLN A 192 -19.55 15.85 -0.23
N SER A 193 -18.65 14.87 -0.23
CA SER A 193 -19.05 13.47 -0.04
C SER A 193 -19.63 13.25 1.36
N VAL A 194 -19.09 13.91 2.39
CA VAL A 194 -19.68 13.91 3.75
C VAL A 194 -21.10 14.44 3.74
N THR A 195 -21.37 15.56 3.07
CA THR A 195 -22.74 16.10 2.95
C THR A 195 -23.67 15.20 2.15
N ASN A 196 -23.11 14.34 1.28
CA ASN A 196 -23.84 13.33 0.51
C ASN A 196 -23.94 11.97 1.25
N GLY A 197 -23.85 11.97 2.59
CA GLY A 197 -23.97 10.74 3.38
C GLY A 197 -22.76 9.81 3.23
N PHE A 198 -21.56 10.39 3.07
CA PHE A 198 -20.29 9.71 2.84
C PHE A 198 -20.17 9.01 1.47
N ALA A 199 -21.08 9.31 0.54
CA ALA A 199 -21.02 8.83 -0.83
C ALA A 199 -20.22 9.80 -1.69
N ALA A 200 -19.08 9.36 -2.21
CA ALA A 200 -18.30 10.13 -3.17
C ALA A 200 -18.86 10.02 -4.60
N GLN A 201 -19.72 9.03 -4.89
CA GLN A 201 -20.36 8.91 -6.21
C GLN A 201 -21.09 10.21 -6.58
N GLY A 202 -20.79 10.74 -7.77
CA GLY A 202 -21.34 12.01 -8.24
C GLY A 202 -20.57 13.27 -7.81
N THR A 203 -19.48 13.13 -7.04
CA THR A 203 -18.50 14.20 -6.81
C THR A 203 -17.32 14.08 -7.78
N ASN A 204 -16.48 15.11 -7.84
CA ASN A 204 -15.24 15.07 -8.63
C ASN A 204 -14.14 14.18 -8.01
N GLY A 205 -14.35 13.70 -6.78
CA GLY A 205 -13.46 12.78 -6.07
C GLY A 205 -13.81 11.30 -6.31
N PHE A 206 -14.54 10.96 -7.37
CA PHE A 206 -14.91 9.57 -7.63
C PHE A 206 -14.77 9.20 -9.11
N VAL A 207 -14.09 8.09 -9.39
CA VAL A 207 -14.09 7.49 -10.73
C VAL A 207 -13.91 5.99 -10.68
N VAL A 208 -14.58 5.28 -11.59
CA VAL A 208 -14.35 3.85 -11.81
C VAL A 208 -13.40 3.68 -12.99
N LYS A 209 -12.37 2.85 -12.82
CA LYS A 209 -11.41 2.51 -13.88
C LYS A 209 -11.45 1.02 -14.16
N ALA A 210 -11.64 0.68 -15.43
CA ALA A 210 -11.59 -0.70 -15.90
C ALA A 210 -10.14 -1.21 -15.85
N LEU A 211 -9.98 -2.46 -15.43
CA LEU A 211 -8.72 -3.18 -15.41
C LEU A 211 -8.75 -4.28 -16.48
N PRO A 212 -7.73 -4.39 -17.34
CA PRO A 212 -7.70 -5.35 -18.44
C PRO A 212 -7.38 -6.79 -17.99
N PHE A 213 -7.45 -7.05 -16.69
CA PHE A 213 -7.16 -8.31 -16.03
C PHE A 213 -8.13 -8.49 -14.86
N ARG A 214 -8.15 -9.71 -14.30
CA ARG A 214 -8.92 -10.06 -13.11
C ARG A 214 -8.12 -9.75 -11.83
N PRO A 215 -8.57 -8.83 -10.97
CA PRO A 215 -7.86 -8.51 -9.72
C PRO A 215 -7.77 -9.69 -8.74
N ASP A 216 -8.67 -10.68 -8.87
CA ASP A 216 -8.66 -11.91 -8.08
C ASP A 216 -7.81 -13.04 -8.69
N GLY A 217 -7.27 -12.82 -9.90
CA GLY A 217 -6.52 -13.84 -10.64
C GLY A 217 -5.03 -13.89 -10.29
N GLN A 218 -4.41 -12.74 -10.05
CA GLN A 218 -2.97 -12.57 -9.79
C GLN A 218 -2.73 -11.41 -8.82
N PHE A 219 -1.57 -11.40 -8.18
CA PHE A 219 -1.07 -10.21 -7.49
C PHE A 219 -0.71 -9.12 -8.51
N HIS A 220 -1.22 -7.92 -8.28
CA HIS A 220 -0.86 -6.71 -9.02
C HIS A 220 -0.35 -5.63 -8.05
N GLU A 221 0.53 -4.74 -8.53
CA GLU A 221 0.86 -3.54 -7.75
C GLU A 221 -0.24 -2.50 -7.96
N TYR A 222 -0.80 -2.02 -6.86
CA TYR A 222 -1.67 -0.85 -6.82
C TYR A 222 -0.96 0.24 -6.02
N ARG A 223 -0.96 1.45 -6.56
CA ARG A 223 -0.23 2.57 -5.97
C ARG A 223 -1.00 3.86 -6.10
N PHE A 224 -0.90 4.71 -5.09
CA PHE A 224 -1.17 6.13 -5.26
C PHE A 224 0.04 6.97 -4.83
N ASP A 225 0.38 7.94 -5.68
CA ASP A 225 1.36 8.98 -5.40
C ASP A 225 0.59 10.26 -5.04
N TRP A 226 0.71 10.70 -3.79
CA TRP A 226 0.02 11.84 -3.21
C TRP A 226 0.99 13.01 -3.04
N ALA A 227 0.78 14.05 -3.84
CA ALA A 227 1.46 15.34 -3.78
C ALA A 227 0.49 16.42 -3.29
N ALA A 228 1.03 17.62 -3.01
CA ALA A 228 0.23 18.71 -2.44
C ALA A 228 -0.92 19.19 -3.35
N ASP A 229 -0.80 18.96 -4.66
CA ASP A 229 -1.74 19.42 -5.68
C ASP A 229 -2.49 18.28 -6.39
N SER A 230 -2.16 17.03 -6.08
CA SER A 230 -2.68 15.88 -6.82
C SER A 230 -2.54 14.55 -6.11
N VAL A 231 -3.43 13.63 -6.48
CA VAL A 231 -3.27 12.19 -6.23
C VAL A 231 -3.27 11.49 -7.58
N GLU A 232 -2.20 10.75 -7.85
CA GLU A 232 -2.00 9.97 -9.06
C GLU A 232 -2.07 8.48 -8.73
N PHE A 233 -2.97 7.76 -9.38
CA PHE A 233 -3.21 6.33 -9.15
C PHE A 233 -2.56 5.52 -10.25
N TYR A 234 -1.93 4.41 -9.88
CA TYR A 234 -1.17 3.53 -10.76
C TYR A 234 -1.54 2.07 -10.54
N VAL A 235 -1.37 1.30 -11.60
CA VAL A 235 -1.44 -0.16 -11.60
C VAL A 235 -0.25 -0.71 -12.38
N ASP A 236 0.52 -1.61 -11.77
CA ASP A 236 1.76 -2.17 -12.35
C ASP A 236 2.67 -1.08 -12.98
N GLY A 237 2.85 0.01 -12.23
CA GLY A 237 3.68 1.15 -12.63
C GLY A 237 3.07 2.06 -13.72
N GLN A 238 1.92 1.72 -14.28
CA GLN A 238 1.22 2.52 -15.31
C GLN A 238 0.25 3.51 -14.66
N LEU A 239 0.31 4.79 -15.06
CA LEU A 239 -0.63 5.80 -14.60
C LEU A 239 -2.05 5.47 -15.09
N LEU A 240 -2.98 5.35 -14.15
CA LEU A 240 -4.38 5.04 -14.40
C LEU A 240 -5.27 6.29 -14.33
N HIS A 241 -5.02 7.16 -13.36
CA HIS A 241 -5.79 8.39 -13.18
C HIS A 241 -5.06 9.43 -12.35
N ARG A 242 -5.40 10.71 -12.53
CA ARG A 242 -4.95 11.83 -11.70
C ARG A 242 -6.17 12.63 -11.24
N MET A 243 -6.24 12.90 -9.95
CA MET A 243 -7.21 13.82 -9.35
C MET A 243 -6.48 15.05 -8.79
N THR A 244 -7.08 16.23 -8.91
CA THR A 244 -6.48 17.53 -8.51
C THR A 244 -7.41 18.36 -7.62
N GLU A 245 -8.53 17.79 -7.17
CA GLU A 245 -9.52 18.45 -6.32
C GLU A 245 -9.68 17.68 -5.02
N ASN A 246 -9.95 18.40 -3.92
CA ASN A 246 -10.12 17.82 -2.58
C ASN A 246 -8.95 16.95 -2.12
N ILE A 247 -7.73 17.35 -2.49
CA ILE A 247 -6.50 16.66 -2.08
C ILE A 247 -6.35 16.78 -0.55
N PRO A 248 -6.15 15.66 0.17
CA PRO A 248 -5.89 15.71 1.60
C PRO A 248 -4.65 16.54 1.92
N GLN A 249 -4.68 17.21 3.07
CA GLN A 249 -3.62 18.12 3.54
C GLN A 249 -3.09 17.75 4.93
N GLU A 250 -3.79 16.87 5.64
CA GLU A 250 -3.45 16.44 6.99
C GLU A 250 -2.76 15.08 7.00
N GLY A 251 -1.91 14.85 8.01
CA GLY A 251 -1.29 13.54 8.22
C GLY A 251 -2.28 12.50 8.75
N GLY A 252 -2.06 11.23 8.40
CA GLY A 252 -2.96 10.14 8.77
C GLY A 252 -2.32 8.77 8.70
N SER A 253 -3.17 7.74 8.71
CA SER A 253 -2.74 6.33 8.72
C SER A 253 -3.14 5.63 7.43
N LEU A 254 -2.46 4.53 7.14
CA LEU A 254 -2.77 3.64 6.02
C LEU A 254 -3.56 2.46 6.54
N PHE A 255 -4.51 2.02 5.75
CA PHE A 255 -5.46 0.99 6.10
C PHE A 255 -5.54 -0.05 4.99
N PHE A 256 -5.73 -1.30 5.41
CA PHE A 256 -6.29 -2.33 4.56
C PHE A 256 -7.55 -2.86 5.21
N ASN A 257 -8.61 -3.04 4.43
CA ASN A 257 -9.79 -3.75 4.91
C ASN A 257 -10.39 -4.65 3.83
N HIS A 258 -11.14 -5.64 4.30
CA HIS A 258 -11.94 -6.53 3.47
C HIS A 258 -13.25 -6.79 4.19
N TRP A 259 -14.35 -6.38 3.56
CA TRP A 259 -15.65 -6.32 4.23
C TRP A 259 -16.84 -6.46 3.27
N SER A 260 -18.02 -6.65 3.85
CA SER A 260 -19.29 -6.55 3.14
C SER A 260 -20.38 -6.02 4.06
N ASN A 261 -21.33 -5.30 3.50
CA ASN A 261 -22.55 -4.83 4.18
C ASN A 261 -23.81 -5.19 3.39
N GLY A 262 -23.66 -5.77 2.20
CA GLY A 262 -24.73 -6.09 1.25
C GLY A 262 -25.40 -4.90 0.57
N ASP A 263 -24.82 -3.70 0.64
CA ASP A 263 -25.30 -2.56 -0.17
C ASP A 263 -25.22 -2.92 -1.66
N PRO A 264 -26.35 -2.95 -2.40
CA PRO A 264 -26.36 -3.29 -3.82
C PRO A 264 -25.54 -2.35 -4.70
N SER A 265 -25.27 -1.14 -4.23
CA SER A 265 -24.47 -0.14 -4.95
C SER A 265 -22.97 -0.22 -4.64
N TRP A 266 -22.57 -1.02 -3.65
CA TRP A 266 -21.18 -1.14 -3.20
C TRP A 266 -20.74 -2.60 -3.09
N SER A 267 -20.79 -3.21 -1.90
CA SER A 267 -20.29 -4.58 -1.73
C SER A 267 -21.11 -5.63 -2.48
N ALA A 268 -22.41 -5.39 -2.71
CA ALA A 268 -23.34 -6.27 -3.42
C ALA A 268 -23.32 -7.74 -2.96
N GLY A 269 -23.05 -7.96 -1.66
CA GLY A 269 -23.00 -9.28 -1.02
C GLY A 269 -24.03 -9.45 0.10
N PRO A 270 -23.73 -10.22 1.15
CA PRO A 270 -22.43 -10.82 1.54
C PRO A 270 -21.97 -11.96 0.62
N PRO A 271 -20.70 -12.42 0.71
CA PRO A 271 -20.26 -13.60 -0.03
C PRO A 271 -20.92 -14.87 0.50
N ASP A 272 -21.07 -15.89 -0.35
CA ASP A 272 -21.71 -17.18 -0.02
C ASP A 272 -20.83 -18.15 0.79
N ARG A 273 -19.54 -17.82 0.93
CA ARG A 273 -18.51 -18.58 1.62
C ARG A 273 -17.43 -17.66 2.15
N ASP A 274 -16.61 -18.19 3.04
CA ASP A 274 -15.39 -17.51 3.49
C ASP A 274 -14.50 -17.18 2.29
N THR A 275 -14.02 -15.94 2.27
CA THR A 275 -13.20 -15.45 1.17
C THR A 275 -12.13 -14.49 1.69
N VAL A 276 -11.01 -14.43 0.97
CA VAL A 276 -9.79 -13.76 1.42
C VAL A 276 -9.29 -12.78 0.38
N MET A 277 -8.78 -11.65 0.84
CA MET A 277 -7.90 -10.76 0.09
C MET A 277 -6.50 -10.94 0.66
N THR A 278 -5.50 -11.12 -0.20
CA THR A 278 -4.12 -11.37 0.22
C THR A 278 -3.21 -10.24 -0.23
N ILE A 279 -2.33 -9.80 0.67
CA ILE A 279 -1.35 -8.74 0.42
C ILE A 279 0.05 -9.34 0.48
N SER A 280 0.81 -9.26 -0.62
CA SER A 280 2.18 -9.78 -0.69
C SER A 280 3.20 -8.79 -0.13
N TYR A 281 2.99 -7.48 -0.31
CA TYR A 281 3.84 -6.46 0.29
C TYR A 281 3.13 -5.12 0.46
N PHE A 282 3.70 -4.29 1.34
CA PHE A 282 3.41 -2.86 1.41
C PHE A 282 4.71 -2.06 1.38
N LYS A 283 4.69 -0.92 0.69
CA LYS A 283 5.78 0.08 0.68
C LYS A 283 5.18 1.48 0.71
N GLY A 284 5.47 2.23 1.75
CA GLY A 284 5.16 3.64 1.88
C GLY A 284 6.43 4.46 1.93
N TYR A 285 6.52 5.49 1.10
CA TYR A 285 7.57 6.51 1.14
C TYR A 285 6.90 7.86 1.25
N PHE A 286 7.08 8.57 2.35
CA PHE A 286 6.26 9.72 2.67
C PHE A 286 7.00 10.80 3.45
N ASN A 287 6.36 11.96 3.62
CA ASN A 287 6.77 12.96 4.60
C ASN A 287 5.95 12.83 5.87
N SER A 288 6.56 13.16 7.01
CA SER A 288 5.93 12.99 8.31
C SER A 288 5.43 14.32 8.87
N THR A 289 4.25 14.31 9.49
CA THR A 289 3.78 15.43 10.33
C THR A 289 4.41 15.45 11.72
N ASP A 290 5.10 14.39 12.13
CA ASP A 290 5.90 14.35 13.35
C ASP A 290 7.15 15.23 13.17
N THR A 291 7.29 16.24 14.03
CA THR A 291 8.38 17.22 13.95
C THR A 291 9.73 16.61 14.27
N GLU A 292 9.82 15.64 15.20
CA GLU A 292 11.10 15.00 15.52
C GLU A 292 11.61 14.25 14.29
N ARG A 293 10.73 13.51 13.61
CA ARG A 293 11.08 12.76 12.40
C ARG A 293 11.44 13.67 11.23
N SER A 294 10.50 14.55 10.86
CA SER A 294 10.60 15.39 9.66
C SER A 294 11.65 16.49 9.77
N GLN A 295 12.01 16.93 10.99
CA GLN A 295 12.99 17.99 11.20
C GLN A 295 14.27 17.47 11.83
N ASN A 296 14.22 16.90 13.03
CA ASN A 296 15.42 16.63 13.82
C ASN A 296 16.16 15.40 13.29
N ASP A 297 15.48 14.28 13.11
CA ASP A 297 16.08 13.05 12.59
C ASP A 297 16.48 13.21 11.12
N TYR A 298 15.62 13.82 10.29
CA TYR A 298 15.99 14.14 8.92
C TYR A 298 17.24 15.02 8.83
N LYS A 299 17.36 16.11 9.62
CA LYS A 299 18.57 16.97 9.61
C LYS A 299 19.83 16.26 10.12
N LYS A 300 19.69 15.27 11.01
CA LYS A 300 20.82 14.41 11.42
C LYS A 300 21.27 13.51 10.26
N ARG A 301 20.32 12.94 9.51
CA ARG A 301 20.60 12.06 8.34
C ARG A 301 21.16 12.85 7.14
N CYS A 302 20.55 13.99 6.81
CA CYS A 302 20.92 14.85 5.69
C CYS A 302 21.11 16.31 6.16
N PRO A 303 22.26 16.66 6.77
CA PRO A 303 22.53 18.01 7.27
C PRO A 303 22.57 19.07 6.16
N THR A 304 22.98 18.68 4.97
CA THR A 304 22.96 19.49 3.77
C THR A 304 22.35 18.65 2.66
N PHE A 305 21.29 19.16 2.05
CA PHE A 305 20.61 18.48 0.97
C PHE A 305 21.58 18.20 -0.18
N ASP A 306 21.66 16.93 -0.58
CA ASP A 306 22.46 16.45 -1.69
C ASP A 306 21.60 15.54 -2.57
N PRO A 307 21.24 15.97 -3.79
CA PRO A 307 20.39 15.17 -4.67
C PRO A 307 21.05 13.87 -5.13
N THR A 308 22.37 13.74 -5.01
CA THR A 308 23.10 12.49 -5.30
C THR A 308 22.98 11.47 -4.17
N LYS A 309 22.43 11.87 -3.01
CA LYS A 309 22.14 11.03 -1.85
C LYS A 309 20.65 10.68 -1.72
N VAL A 310 19.87 10.99 -2.75
CA VAL A 310 18.46 10.60 -2.87
C VAL A 310 18.38 9.33 -3.70
N CYS A 311 17.61 8.36 -3.24
CA CYS A 311 17.41 7.11 -3.95
C CYS A 311 16.11 7.11 -4.75
N ALA A 312 16.19 6.79 -6.04
CA ALA A 312 14.99 6.58 -6.84
C ALA A 312 14.25 5.32 -6.38
N ILE A 313 12.95 5.44 -6.14
CA ILE A 313 12.06 4.33 -5.78
C ILE A 313 11.80 3.51 -7.05
N PRO A 314 12.19 2.23 -7.11
CA PRO A 314 11.94 1.41 -8.30
C PRO A 314 10.44 1.25 -8.58
N ASN A 315 10.04 1.34 -9.85
CA ASN A 315 8.68 1.03 -10.27
C ASN A 315 8.49 -0.48 -10.44
N GLN A 316 7.35 -1.00 -9.97
CA GLN A 316 6.93 -2.36 -10.25
C GLN A 316 6.18 -2.37 -11.58
N MET A 317 6.89 -2.62 -12.68
CA MET A 317 6.34 -2.51 -14.04
C MET A 317 5.52 -3.73 -14.50
N SER A 318 5.47 -4.77 -13.68
CA SER A 318 4.78 -6.03 -13.98
C SER A 318 4.15 -6.60 -12.73
N ALA A 319 3.04 -7.31 -12.87
CA ALA A 319 2.37 -8.05 -11.82
C ALA A 319 3.37 -8.88 -10.96
N PRO A 320 3.54 -8.57 -9.66
CA PRO A 320 4.45 -9.26 -8.75
C PRO A 320 3.85 -10.59 -8.28
N ASP A 321 3.56 -11.49 -9.23
CA ASP A 321 2.84 -12.74 -9.01
C ASP A 321 3.73 -13.97 -9.29
N PRO A 322 3.72 -14.98 -8.41
CA PRO A 322 4.55 -16.18 -8.56
C PRO A 322 4.22 -17.03 -9.79
N SER A 323 3.03 -16.90 -10.38
CA SER A 323 2.67 -17.61 -11.62
C SER A 323 3.41 -17.09 -12.85
N ASN A 324 4.00 -15.89 -12.78
CA ASN A 324 4.77 -15.30 -13.86
C ASN A 324 6.25 -15.77 -13.87
N GLY A 325 6.68 -16.53 -12.85
CA GLY A 325 8.02 -17.10 -12.76
C GLY A 325 8.54 -17.20 -11.33
N PRO A 326 9.64 -17.94 -11.09
CA PRO A 326 10.12 -18.26 -9.75
C PRO A 326 10.57 -17.05 -8.93
N GLU A 327 10.99 -15.96 -9.58
CA GLU A 327 11.38 -14.70 -8.94
C GLU A 327 10.42 -13.56 -9.28
N ALA A 328 9.27 -13.83 -9.92
CA ALA A 328 8.39 -12.77 -10.41
C ALA A 328 7.68 -12.01 -9.27
N ALA A 329 7.42 -12.68 -8.14
CA ALA A 329 6.91 -12.03 -6.93
C ALA A 329 7.97 -11.20 -6.17
N LYS A 330 9.25 -11.31 -6.56
CA LYS A 330 10.34 -10.57 -5.95
C LYS A 330 10.29 -9.11 -6.31
N THR A 331 10.25 -8.28 -5.28
CA THR A 331 10.30 -6.83 -5.43
C THR A 331 11.39 -6.24 -4.56
N TYR A 332 11.91 -5.08 -4.93
CA TYR A 332 12.99 -4.42 -4.20
C TYR A 332 12.48 -3.68 -2.95
N PHE A 333 13.21 -3.80 -1.84
CA PHE A 333 12.97 -3.08 -0.59
C PHE A 333 14.28 -2.43 -0.14
N PHE A 334 14.23 -1.15 0.27
CA PHE A 334 15.43 -0.48 0.78
C PHE A 334 15.86 -1.05 2.14
N SER A 335 14.90 -1.39 2.99
CA SER A 335 15.12 -1.94 4.33
C SER A 335 15.84 -3.29 4.36
N THR A 336 15.82 -4.02 3.24
CA THR A 336 16.53 -5.30 3.08
C THR A 336 17.57 -5.27 1.98
N ASP A 337 18.02 -4.09 1.53
CA ASP A 337 19.08 -4.00 0.52
C ASP A 337 20.36 -4.70 1.05
N PRO A 338 21.03 -5.54 0.23
CA PRO A 338 22.21 -6.28 0.66
C PRO A 338 23.37 -5.42 1.18
N LYS A 339 23.45 -4.14 0.78
CA LYS A 339 24.46 -3.21 1.31
C LYS A 339 24.17 -2.79 2.75
N GLY A 340 22.90 -2.84 3.17
CA GLY A 340 22.47 -2.54 4.54
C GLY A 340 22.54 -1.05 4.93
N ASP A 341 22.82 -0.16 3.99
CA ASP A 341 23.01 1.28 4.20
C ASP A 341 21.91 2.14 3.56
N MET A 342 20.85 1.53 3.03
CA MET A 342 19.81 2.23 2.27
C MET A 342 18.71 2.87 3.13
N THR A 343 18.71 2.67 4.45
CA THR A 343 17.73 3.26 5.38
C THR A 343 18.41 3.86 6.63
N PRO A 344 19.41 4.73 6.46
CA PRO A 344 20.25 5.18 7.55
C PRO A 344 19.43 5.98 8.56
N GLY A 345 19.50 5.62 9.85
CA GLY A 345 18.79 6.35 10.91
C GLY A 345 17.25 6.36 10.77
N GLN A 346 16.68 5.44 10.00
CA GLN A 346 15.23 5.26 9.86
C GLN A 346 14.70 4.28 10.92
N THR A 347 13.48 4.49 11.39
CA THR A 347 12.76 3.47 12.17
C THR A 347 12.14 2.47 11.21
N ILE A 348 12.77 1.32 11.02
CA ILE A 348 12.23 0.25 10.18
C ILE A 348 11.51 -0.80 11.02
N TYR A 349 10.39 -1.29 10.51
CA TYR A 349 9.73 -2.48 11.05
C TYR A 349 10.39 -3.69 10.40
N LYS A 350 11.05 -4.54 11.18
CA LYS A 350 11.73 -5.72 10.63
C LYS A 350 10.72 -6.79 10.29
N ASN A 351 10.81 -7.39 9.10
CA ASN A 351 10.15 -8.64 8.77
C ASN A 351 10.47 -9.66 9.88
N GLY A 352 9.44 -10.22 10.52
CA GLY A 352 9.56 -10.99 11.75
C GLY A 352 10.49 -12.20 11.64
N ALA A 353 11.78 -11.99 11.91
CA ALA A 353 12.78 -13.00 12.23
C ALA A 353 14.07 -12.33 12.74
N THR A 354 14.02 -11.70 13.91
CA THR A 354 15.09 -11.65 14.94
C THR A 354 14.73 -10.65 16.04
N SER A 355 14.61 -11.18 17.25
CA SER A 355 14.30 -10.47 18.50
C SER A 355 15.36 -9.46 18.95
N ILE A 356 14.93 -8.63 19.91
CA ILE A 356 15.69 -7.79 20.87
C ILE A 356 15.93 -6.35 20.41
N PHE A 357 15.03 -5.43 20.79
CA PHE A 357 15.20 -4.52 21.93
C PHE A 357 13.87 -3.77 22.15
N GLY A 358 13.33 -3.89 23.37
CA GLY A 358 12.06 -3.28 23.74
C GLY A 358 12.15 -1.75 23.78
N ALA A 359 11.20 -1.09 23.13
CA ALA A 359 10.81 0.27 23.47
C ALA A 359 9.75 0.20 24.59
N PRO A 360 9.74 1.16 25.53
CA PRO A 360 8.90 1.08 26.70
C PRO A 360 7.43 1.26 26.31
N LEU A 361 6.58 0.39 26.87
CA LEU A 361 5.14 0.53 26.92
C LEU A 361 4.77 1.82 27.69
N ALA A 362 4.74 2.95 27.00
CA ALA A 362 4.00 4.11 27.46
C ALA A 362 2.56 3.97 26.94
N SER A 363 1.74 3.37 27.80
CA SER A 363 0.29 3.35 27.68
C SER A 363 -0.24 4.77 27.56
N ILE A 364 -0.52 5.21 26.34
CA ILE A 364 -1.44 6.31 26.07
C ILE A 364 -2.68 5.67 25.47
N VAL A 365 -3.71 5.60 26.31
CA VAL A 365 -5.09 5.38 25.91
C VAL A 365 -5.43 6.48 24.91
N ILE A 366 -5.39 6.18 23.61
CA ILE A 366 -6.09 6.98 22.62
C ILE A 366 -7.52 6.42 22.60
N PRO A 367 -8.53 7.20 23.00
CA PRO A 367 -9.90 6.73 23.02
C PRO A 367 -10.35 6.40 21.59
N SER A 368 -11.06 5.29 21.49
CA SER A 368 -11.97 4.91 20.42
C SER A 368 -12.50 6.10 19.59
N ILE A 369 -12.06 6.23 18.34
CA ILE A 369 -12.77 7.00 17.32
C ILE A 369 -12.78 6.16 16.03
N VAL A 370 -13.59 5.10 16.05
CA VAL A 370 -14.35 4.61 14.87
C VAL A 370 -15.85 4.52 15.22
N THR A 371 -16.27 5.18 16.30
CA THR A 371 -17.69 5.29 16.72
C THR A 371 -18.15 6.75 16.77
N LEU A 372 -17.94 7.47 15.67
CA LEU A 372 -18.70 8.67 15.32
C LEU A 372 -19.29 8.49 13.91
N LEU A 373 -20.13 7.48 13.78
CA LEU A 373 -20.90 7.18 12.55
C LEU A 373 -22.42 7.10 12.80
N SER A 374 -22.94 7.70 13.88
CA SER A 374 -24.36 7.57 14.23
C SER A 374 -25.03 8.78 14.88
N LEU A 375 -24.43 9.97 14.82
CA LEU A 375 -25.07 11.22 15.28
C LEU A 375 -24.90 12.36 14.27
N ALA A 376 -25.55 12.21 13.12
CA ALA A 376 -26.04 13.35 12.35
C ALA A 376 -27.52 13.08 12.02
N MET A 377 -28.37 13.49 12.98
CA MET A 377 -29.79 13.88 12.89
C MET A 377 -30.57 13.29 11.70
N THR A 378 -31.42 12.27 11.91
CA THR A 378 -32.89 12.47 12.00
C THR A 378 -33.32 13.85 11.50
N TRP A 379 -33.79 13.95 10.26
CA TRP A 379 -35.07 14.52 9.83
C TRP A 379 -35.34 14.13 8.38
#